data_AF-A0A3G6RG75-F1
#
_entry.id   AF-A0A3G6RG75-F1
#
_cell.length_a   1.000
_cell.length_b   1.000
_cell.length_c   1.000
_cell.angle_alpha   90.00
_cell.angle_beta   90.00
_cell.angle_gamma   90.00
#
_symmetry.space_group_name_H-M   'P 1'
#
loop_
_entity.id
_entity.type
_entity.pdbx_description
1 polymer ?
#
loop_
_entity_poly.entity_id
_entity_poly.type
_entity_poly.pdbx_seq_one_letter_code
_entity_poly.pdbx_strand_id
1 'polypeptide(L)'
;MTINAIFEKTMFMKRKLILYFSIGLLSCGLIVTLFAYDKNSLASKISLIGLLLGTGGSILSLFMPTYYERIFKKDEWKTDDKGLYIMIPKRKHGFDKPTITISIQTDGVYQAIYAPRQVNDKGDVIVRVNNPVDCKIKIS
;
A
#
# COMPACT_ATOMS: atom_id res chain seq x y z
N MET A 1 25.29 2.48 10.96
CA MET A 1 24.09 3.21 10.49
C MET A 1 23.99 2.95 8.98
N THR A 2 23.16 2.00 8.59
CA THR A 2 23.34 1.16 7.38
C THR A 2 22.65 1.71 6.14
N ILE A 3 23.23 1.43 4.98
CA ILE A 3 22.80 1.83 3.62
C ILE A 3 21.31 1.56 3.36
N ASN A 4 20.71 0.55 3.99
CA ASN A 4 19.27 0.26 3.91
C ASN A 4 18.40 1.39 4.48
N ALA A 5 18.80 2.07 5.55
CA ALA A 5 18.06 3.21 6.08
C ALA A 5 18.12 4.41 5.12
N ILE A 6 19.22 4.54 4.37
CA ILE A 6 19.37 5.56 3.33
C ILE A 6 18.50 5.21 2.12
N PHE A 7 18.42 3.93 1.73
CA PHE A 7 17.64 3.45 0.60
C PHE A 7 16.12 3.48 0.85
N GLU A 8 15.65 3.04 2.02
CA GLU A 8 14.24 3.21 2.43
C GLU A 8 13.87 4.68 2.53
N LYS A 9 14.74 5.52 3.09
CA LYS A 9 14.50 6.97 3.21
C LYS A 9 14.46 7.65 1.84
N THR A 10 15.32 7.25 0.88
CA THR A 10 15.29 7.80 -0.49
C THR A 10 14.08 7.33 -1.27
N MET A 11 13.68 6.06 -1.18
CA MET A 11 12.48 5.56 -1.87
C MET A 11 11.20 6.21 -1.28
N PHE A 12 11.14 6.38 0.04
CA PHE A 12 10.06 7.09 0.72
C PHE A 12 10.02 8.58 0.38
N MET A 13 11.18 9.26 0.28
CA MET A 13 11.27 10.65 -0.17
C MET A 13 10.82 10.82 -1.62
N LYS A 14 11.20 9.91 -2.53
CA LYS A 14 10.75 9.94 -3.94
C LYS A 14 9.23 9.76 -4.05
N ARG A 15 8.65 8.81 -3.31
CA ARG A 15 7.20 8.58 -3.29
C ARG A 15 6.45 9.80 -2.77
N LYS A 16 6.92 10.43 -1.69
CA LYS A 16 6.35 11.68 -1.16
C LYS A 16 6.41 12.81 -2.17
N LEU A 17 7.55 13.00 -2.84
CA LEU A 17 7.73 14.07 -3.82
C LEU A 17 6.79 13.91 -5.02
N ILE A 18 6.63 12.69 -5.55
CA ILE A 18 5.67 12.40 -6.61
C ILE A 18 4.24 12.70 -6.14
N LEU A 19 3.89 12.28 -4.92
CA LEU A 19 2.56 12.47 -4.34
C LEU A 19 2.23 13.96 -4.19
N TYR A 20 3.16 14.77 -3.66
CA TYR A 20 2.99 16.23 -3.57
C TYR A 20 2.92 16.90 -4.94
N PHE A 21 3.71 16.44 -5.92
CA PHE A 21 3.65 16.94 -7.29
C PHE A 21 2.29 16.64 -7.95
N SER A 22 1.77 15.42 -7.78
CA SER A 22 0.43 15.03 -8.26
C SER A 22 -0.68 15.84 -7.61
N ILE A 23 -0.62 16.06 -6.29
CA ILE A 23 -1.58 16.93 -5.58
C ILE A 23 -1.48 18.38 -6.11
N GLY A 24 -0.26 18.89 -6.31
CA GLY A 24 -0.04 20.23 -6.86
C GLY A 24 -0.63 20.40 -8.25
N LEU A 25 -0.45 19.40 -9.13
CA LEU A 25 -0.98 19.41 -10.49
C LEU A 25 -2.52 19.35 -10.51
N LEU A 26 -3.11 18.50 -9.67
CA LEU A 26 -4.57 18.43 -9.47
C LEU A 26 -5.14 19.75 -8.96
N SER A 27 -4.46 20.37 -7.99
CA SER A 27 -4.89 21.65 -7.41
C SER A 27 -4.78 22.80 -8.42
N CYS A 28 -3.75 22.80 -9.25
CA CYS A 28 -3.57 23.77 -10.33
C CYS A 28 -4.71 23.71 -11.35
N GLY A 29 -5.09 22.50 -11.80
CA GLY A 29 -6.23 22.33 -12.72
C GLY A 29 -7.55 22.85 -12.13
N LEU A 30 -7.77 22.64 -10.82
CA LEU A 30 -8.94 23.12 -10.10
C LEU A 30 -8.96 24.66 -10.03
N ILE A 31 -7.81 25.28 -9.76
CA ILE A 31 -7.66 26.75 -9.76
C ILE A 31 -7.95 27.34 -11.15
N VAL A 32 -7.41 26.76 -12.22
CA VAL A 32 -7.68 27.22 -13.60
C VAL A 32 -9.17 27.13 -13.91
N THR A 33 -9.85 26.07 -13.44
CA THR A 33 -11.28 25.91 -13.69
C THR A 33 -12.13 26.95 -12.94
N LEU A 34 -11.67 27.44 -11.79
CA LEU A 34 -12.33 28.54 -11.07
C LEU A 34 -12.28 29.86 -11.86
N PHE A 35 -11.25 30.10 -12.67
CA PHE A 35 -11.19 31.28 -13.54
C PHE A 35 -12.11 31.19 -14.75
N ALA A 36 -12.39 29.98 -15.24
CA ALA A 36 -13.31 29.72 -16.35
C ALA A 36 -14.76 29.48 -15.89
N TYR A 37 -15.03 29.58 -14.58
CA TYR A 37 -16.34 29.31 -14.00
C TYR A 37 -17.33 30.44 -14.27
N ASP A 38 -18.48 30.08 -14.84
CA ASP A 38 -19.60 30.99 -15.05
C ASP A 38 -20.72 30.71 -14.05
N LYS A 39 -20.97 31.68 -13.16
CA LYS A 39 -21.99 31.60 -12.10
C LYS A 39 -23.43 31.52 -12.64
N ASN A 40 -23.68 31.93 -13.87
CA ASN A 40 -25.02 31.98 -14.45
C ASN A 40 -25.38 30.67 -15.16
N SER A 41 -24.39 29.86 -15.53
CA SER A 41 -24.61 28.58 -16.19
C SER A 41 -24.79 27.44 -15.18
N LEU A 42 -25.94 26.76 -15.24
CA LEU A 42 -26.22 25.56 -14.45
C LEU A 42 -25.21 24.42 -14.78
N ALA A 43 -24.82 24.30 -16.05
CA ALA A 43 -23.82 23.33 -16.48
C ALA A 43 -22.45 23.61 -15.84
N SER A 44 -22.05 24.87 -15.73
CA SER A 44 -20.78 25.25 -15.08
C SER A 44 -20.78 24.90 -13.58
N LYS A 45 -21.93 25.05 -12.88
CA LYS A 45 -22.08 24.63 -11.48
C LYS A 45 -21.95 23.12 -11.30
N ILE A 46 -22.64 22.35 -12.13
CA ILE A 46 -22.58 20.87 -12.07
C ILE A 46 -21.16 20.38 -12.37
N SER A 47 -20.53 20.93 -13.41
CA SER A 47 -19.14 20.61 -13.76
C SER A 47 -18.16 20.95 -12.64
N LEU A 48 -18.32 22.09 -11.97
CA LEU A 48 -17.47 22.47 -10.85
C LEU A 48 -17.62 21.48 -9.67
N ILE A 49 -18.85 21.11 -9.31
CA ILE A 49 -19.11 20.13 -8.24
C ILE A 49 -18.50 18.76 -8.60
N GLY A 50 -18.69 18.32 -9.85
CA GLY A 50 -18.10 17.07 -10.35
C GLY A 50 -16.56 17.09 -10.28
N LEU A 51 -15.94 18.21 -10.64
CA LEU A 51 -14.50 18.41 -10.54
C LEU A 51 -14.00 18.40 -9.09
N LEU A 52 -14.71 19.06 -8.18
CA LEU A 52 -14.36 19.05 -6.75
C LEU A 52 -14.42 17.62 -6.18
N LEU A 53 -15.49 16.89 -6.47
CA LEU A 53 -15.67 15.51 -6.01
C LEU A 53 -14.64 14.55 -6.64
N GLY A 54 -14.41 14.65 -7.94
CA GLY A 54 -13.42 13.82 -8.66
C GLY A 54 -11.99 14.09 -8.21
N THR A 55 -11.64 15.36 -8.00
CA THR A 55 -10.31 15.74 -7.48
C THR A 55 -10.13 15.29 -6.05
N GLY A 56 -11.13 15.49 -5.19
CA GLY A 56 -11.12 15.01 -3.81
C GLY A 56 -10.98 13.48 -3.73
N GLY A 57 -11.74 12.74 -4.53
CA GLY A 57 -11.64 11.28 -4.63
C GLY A 57 -10.26 10.82 -5.09
N SER A 58 -9.69 11.50 -6.09
CA SER A 58 -8.36 11.21 -6.62
C SER A 58 -7.27 11.44 -5.56
N ILE A 59 -7.33 12.55 -4.83
CA ILE A 59 -6.41 12.84 -3.72
C ILE A 59 -6.54 11.78 -2.62
N LEU A 60 -7.76 11.43 -2.21
CA LEU A 60 -7.99 10.38 -1.21
C LEU A 60 -7.43 9.03 -1.65
N SER A 61 -7.57 8.68 -2.92
CA SER A 61 -7.05 7.42 -3.47
C SER A 61 -5.52 7.33 -3.39
N LEU A 62 -4.80 8.46 -3.51
CA LEU A 62 -3.34 8.51 -3.37
C LEU A 62 -2.85 8.16 -1.96
N PHE A 63 -3.70 8.35 -0.95
CA PHE A 63 -3.40 8.00 0.44
C PHE A 63 -3.77 6.57 0.79
N MET A 64 -4.54 5.87 -0.04
CA MET A 64 -4.86 4.47 0.21
C MET A 64 -3.65 3.59 -0.12
N PRO A 65 -3.14 2.80 0.85
CA PRO A 65 -2.06 1.86 0.58
C PRO A 65 -2.58 0.76 -0.36
N THR A 66 -1.97 0.64 -1.54
CA THR A 66 -2.25 -0.42 -2.52
C THR A 66 -1.67 -1.77 -2.14
N TYR A 67 -0.86 -1.82 -1.08
CA TYR A 67 -0.21 -3.02 -0.60
C TYR A 67 -0.07 -2.98 0.92
N TYR A 68 -0.16 -4.14 1.55
CA TYR A 68 0.17 -4.35 2.96
C TYR A 68 1.64 -4.74 3.08
N GLU A 69 2.35 -4.14 4.03
CA GLU A 69 3.74 -4.48 4.30
C GLU A 69 3.97 -4.43 5.81
N ARG A 70 4.46 -5.53 6.38
CA ARG A 70 4.78 -5.61 7.81
C ARG A 70 6.00 -6.50 8.04
N ILE A 71 6.84 -6.07 8.97
CA ILE A 71 7.92 -6.88 9.52
C ILE A 71 7.34 -7.70 10.67
N PHE A 72 7.46 -9.01 10.56
CA PHE A 72 7.09 -9.96 11.59
C PHE A 72 8.34 -10.46 12.29
N LYS A 73 8.30 -10.46 13.61
CA LYS A 73 9.37 -11.00 14.44
C LYS A 73 9.15 -12.49 14.72
N LYS A 74 10.23 -13.19 15.12
CA LYS A 74 10.20 -14.62 15.46
C LYS A 74 9.14 -15.01 16.52
N ASP A 75 8.80 -14.12 17.43
CA ASP A 75 7.82 -14.32 18.50
C ASP A 75 6.36 -14.15 18.05
N GLU A 76 6.12 -13.58 16.86
CA GLU A 76 4.77 -13.38 16.32
C GLU A 76 4.24 -14.59 15.54
N TRP A 77 5.05 -15.64 15.37
CA TRP A 77 4.67 -16.88 14.72
C TRP A 77 3.73 -17.70 15.62
N LYS A 78 2.61 -18.15 15.05
CA LYS A 78 1.68 -19.06 15.70
C LYS A 78 1.97 -20.50 15.30
N THR A 79 1.68 -21.45 16.16
CA THR A 79 1.79 -22.89 15.88
C THR A 79 0.41 -23.50 15.63
N ASP A 80 0.31 -24.34 14.61
CA ASP A 80 -0.80 -25.27 14.38
C ASP A 80 -0.27 -26.68 14.09
N ASP A 81 -1.19 -27.63 13.84
CA ASP A 81 -0.88 -29.03 13.54
C ASP A 81 -0.03 -29.21 12.25
N LYS A 82 0.12 -28.16 11.45
CA LYS A 82 0.86 -28.13 10.18
C LYS A 82 2.13 -27.27 10.25
N GLY A 83 2.52 -26.80 11.44
CA GLY A 83 3.76 -26.06 11.70
C GLY A 83 3.56 -24.60 12.12
N LEU A 84 4.57 -23.77 11.84
CA LEU A 84 4.57 -22.35 12.18
C LEU A 84 3.90 -21.53 11.07
N TYR A 85 2.98 -20.65 11.47
CA TYR A 85 2.25 -19.80 10.54
C TYR A 85 2.00 -18.39 11.07
N ILE A 86 1.85 -17.46 10.14
CA ILE A 86 1.31 -16.11 10.35
C ILE A 86 0.05 -16.00 9.52
N MET A 87 -1.03 -15.52 10.14
CA MET A 87 -2.31 -15.29 9.49
C MET A 87 -2.59 -13.80 9.38
N ILE A 88 -2.80 -13.34 8.14
CA ILE A 88 -3.14 -11.96 7.83
C ILE A 88 -4.59 -11.93 7.32
N PRO A 89 -5.53 -11.42 8.13
CA PRO A 89 -6.96 -11.54 7.83
C PRO A 89 -7.38 -10.62 6.68
N LYS A 90 -8.08 -11.17 5.67
CA LYS A 90 -8.56 -10.39 4.51
C LYS A 90 -9.49 -9.27 4.95
N ARG A 91 -10.37 -9.52 5.92
CA ARG A 91 -11.36 -8.52 6.39
C ARG A 91 -10.73 -7.21 6.88
N LYS A 92 -9.50 -7.25 7.38
CA LYS A 92 -8.81 -6.04 7.86
C LYS A 92 -8.07 -5.28 6.76
N HIS A 93 -7.79 -5.93 5.63
CA HIS A 93 -6.83 -5.41 4.66
C HIS A 93 -7.33 -5.45 3.20
N GLY A 94 -8.50 -6.04 2.92
CA GLY A 94 -9.22 -5.90 1.65
C GLY A 94 -8.60 -6.62 0.44
N PHE A 95 -7.75 -7.63 0.62
CA PHE A 95 -7.08 -8.28 -0.52
C PHE A 95 -8.02 -9.13 -1.37
N ASP A 96 -8.09 -8.91 -2.69
CA ASP A 96 -8.87 -9.77 -3.60
C ASP A 96 -8.06 -10.89 -4.25
N LYS A 97 -6.85 -10.59 -4.73
CA LYS A 97 -5.92 -11.56 -5.31
C LYS A 97 -4.51 -11.34 -4.75
N PRO A 98 -4.27 -11.64 -3.46
CA PRO A 98 -3.02 -11.30 -2.79
C PRO A 98 -1.84 -12.01 -3.44
N THR A 99 -0.87 -11.23 -3.90
CA THR A 99 0.47 -11.70 -4.25
C THR A 99 1.34 -11.53 -3.02
N ILE A 100 1.89 -12.63 -2.53
CA ILE A 100 2.68 -12.65 -1.29
C ILE A 100 4.16 -12.62 -1.67
N THR A 101 4.90 -11.68 -1.10
CA THR A 101 6.36 -11.66 -1.14
C THR A 101 6.87 -11.72 0.28
N ILE A 102 7.65 -12.76 0.59
CA ILE A 102 8.36 -12.87 1.87
C ILE A 102 9.79 -12.42 1.63
N SER A 103 10.32 -11.58 2.49
CA SER A 103 11.74 -11.22 2.47
C SER A 103 12.38 -11.57 3.80
N ILE A 104 13.43 -12.38 3.76
CA ILE A 104 14.22 -12.73 4.95
C ILE A 104 15.49 -11.88 4.94
N GLN A 105 15.92 -11.43 6.11
CA GLN A 105 17.17 -10.70 6.26
C GLN A 105 18.34 -11.69 6.35
N THR A 106 19.19 -11.71 5.32
CA THR A 106 20.43 -12.48 5.27
C THR A 106 21.59 -11.51 5.11
N ASP A 107 22.57 -11.53 6.02
CA ASP A 107 23.77 -10.67 5.98
C ASP A 107 23.47 -9.16 5.83
N GLY A 108 22.40 -8.71 6.49
CA GLY A 108 21.98 -7.31 6.44
C GLY A 108 21.22 -6.91 5.17
N VAL A 109 20.98 -7.83 4.23
CA VAL A 109 20.19 -7.60 3.01
C VAL A 109 18.88 -8.40 3.07
N TYR A 110 17.76 -7.77 2.71
CA TYR A 110 16.49 -8.48 2.56
C TYR A 110 16.45 -9.21 1.22
N GLN A 111 16.49 -10.53 1.25
CA GLN A 111 16.31 -11.36 0.05
C GLN A 111 14.86 -11.79 -0.06
N ALA A 112 14.24 -11.51 -1.20
CA ALA A 112 12.89 -11.97 -1.50
C ALA A 112 12.92 -13.48 -1.78
N ILE A 113 12.14 -14.23 -1.01
CA ILE A 113 11.93 -15.66 -1.21
C ILE A 113 10.53 -15.81 -1.78
N TYR A 114 10.45 -16.49 -2.93
CA TYR A 114 9.17 -16.84 -3.51
C TYR A 114 8.41 -17.74 -2.55
N ALA A 115 7.21 -17.31 -2.14
CA ALA A 115 6.30 -18.09 -1.33
C ALA A 115 5.03 -18.35 -2.13
N PRO A 116 4.62 -19.60 -2.30
CA PRO A 116 3.38 -19.90 -3.01
C PRO A 116 2.21 -19.29 -2.26
N ARG A 117 1.22 -18.80 -3.01
CA ARG A 117 0.00 -18.22 -2.47
C ARG A 117 -0.75 -19.27 -1.63
N GLN A 118 -0.84 -19.04 -0.33
CA GLN A 118 -1.65 -19.84 0.59
C GLN A 118 -2.76 -18.97 1.17
N VAL A 119 -4.00 -19.28 0.77
CA VAL A 119 -5.21 -18.54 1.16
C VAL A 119 -6.23 -19.55 1.68
N ASN A 120 -6.86 -19.25 2.81
CA ASN A 120 -7.93 -20.10 3.35
C ASN A 120 -9.28 -19.83 2.66
N ASP A 121 -10.31 -20.63 2.97
CA ASP A 121 -11.66 -20.47 2.40
C ASP A 121 -12.31 -19.12 2.73
N LYS A 122 -11.81 -18.41 3.74
CA LYS A 122 -12.25 -17.07 4.15
C LYS A 122 -11.51 -15.94 3.41
N GLY A 123 -10.53 -16.29 2.57
CA GLY A 123 -9.68 -15.34 1.85
C GLY A 123 -8.48 -14.82 2.64
N ASP A 124 -8.27 -15.27 3.88
CA ASP A 124 -7.13 -14.85 4.70
C ASP A 124 -5.83 -15.43 4.16
N VAL A 125 -4.78 -14.61 4.18
CA VAL A 125 -3.45 -15.01 3.75
C VAL A 125 -2.76 -15.73 4.89
N ILE A 126 -2.31 -16.95 4.62
CA ILE A 126 -1.52 -17.76 5.55
C ILE A 126 -0.10 -17.83 5.00
N VAL A 127 0.87 -17.48 5.83
CA VAL A 127 2.28 -17.63 5.51
C VAL A 127 2.86 -18.70 6.43
N ARG A 128 3.47 -19.74 5.85
CA ARG A 128 4.07 -20.87 6.57
C ARG A 128 5.57 -20.93 6.36
N VAL A 129 6.30 -21.25 7.42
CA VAL A 129 7.75 -21.51 7.39
C VAL A 129 8.09 -22.69 8.28
N ASN A 130 9.21 -23.35 7.99
CA ASN A 130 9.68 -24.48 8.78
C ASN A 130 10.35 -24.05 10.09
N ASN A 131 11.00 -22.88 10.09
CA ASN A 131 11.70 -22.33 11.25
C ASN A 131 11.27 -20.88 11.49
N PRO A 132 11.13 -20.43 12.75
CA PRO A 132 10.76 -19.05 13.05
C PRO A 132 11.91 -18.12 12.65
N VAL A 133 11.60 -17.19 11.76
CA VAL A 133 12.54 -16.21 11.23
C VAL A 133 11.93 -14.81 11.29
N ASP A 134 12.78 -13.80 11.46
CA ASP A 134 12.35 -12.44 11.25
C ASP A 134 12.17 -12.25 9.75
N CYS A 135 10.96 -11.89 9.33
CA CYS A 135 10.64 -11.75 7.92
C CYS A 135 9.77 -10.53 7.66
N LYS A 136 9.97 -9.93 6.50
CA LYS A 136 9.13 -8.86 5.98
C LYS A 136 8.13 -9.48 5.01
N ILE A 137 6.84 -9.36 5.31
CA ILE A 137 5.78 -9.87 4.44
C ILE A 137 5.14 -8.68 3.74
N LYS A 138 5.17 -8.71 2.40
CA LYS A 138 4.47 -7.77 1.54
C LYS A 138 3.35 -8.50 0.81
N ILE A 139 2.14 -7.93 0.84
CA ILE A 139 0.96 -8.42 0.14
C ILE A 139 0.45 -7.29 -0.76
N SER A 140 0.42 -7.51 -2.07
CA SER A 140 -0.17 -6.61 -3.07
C SER A 140 -1.34 -7.27 -3.78
#